data_AF-A0A657AZS2-F1
#
_entry.id   AF-A0A657AZS2-F1
#
_cell.length_a   1.000
_cell.length_b   1.000
_cell.length_c   1.000
_cell.angle_alpha   90.00
_cell.angle_beta   90.00
_cell.angle_gamma   90.00
#
_symmetry.space_group_name_H-M   'P 1'
#
loop_
_entity.id
_entity.type
_entity.pdbx_description
1 polymer ?
#
loop_
_entity_poly.entity_id
_entity_poly.type
_entity_poly.pdbx_seq_one_letter_code
_entity_poly.pdbx_strand_id
1 'polypeptide(L)'
;MYHPPLSQNGKERLSAMRESNDGFKIAEKDLEIRGPGEVLGTRQTGLVSFRIADIQRDAAWLDTVKQVAQIMQRYPRQSSALIERWVGNRQQFAEV
;
A
#
# COMPACT_ATOMS: atom_id res chain seq x y z
N MET A 1 16.76 30.19 -0.24
CA MET A 1 17.72 29.06 -0.17
C MET A 1 17.57 28.39 1.19
N TYR A 2 17.42 27.07 1.22
CA TYR A 2 16.92 26.25 2.34
C TYR A 2 17.48 26.58 3.73
N HIS A 3 16.59 26.75 4.72
CA HIS A 3 16.92 26.99 6.13
C HIS A 3 17.28 25.67 6.84
N PRO A 4 18.41 25.60 7.57
CA PRO A 4 18.75 24.47 8.45
C PRO A 4 17.86 24.42 9.71
N PRO A 5 17.76 23.26 10.39
CA PRO A 5 18.41 21.98 10.07
C PRO A 5 17.56 21.11 9.14
N LEU A 6 18.20 20.52 8.12
CA LEU A 6 17.56 19.48 7.31
C LEU A 6 17.21 18.28 8.19
N SER A 7 15.95 17.85 8.12
CA SER A 7 15.51 16.58 8.71
C SER A 7 16.32 15.42 8.12
N GLN A 8 16.40 14.31 8.86
CA GLN A 8 17.10 13.11 8.42
C GLN A 8 16.64 12.66 7.01
N ASN A 9 15.33 12.67 6.76
CA ASN A 9 14.74 12.40 5.44
C ASN A 9 15.21 13.38 4.36
N GLY A 10 15.40 14.66 4.71
CA GLY A 10 15.90 15.67 3.77
C GLY A 10 17.34 15.40 3.34
N LYS A 11 18.18 14.89 4.25
CA LYS A 11 19.55 14.47 3.93
C LYS A 11 19.59 13.23 3.04
N GLU A 12 18.76 12.24 3.35
CA GLU A 12 18.69 10.99 2.58
C GLU A 12 18.20 11.21 1.15
N ARG A 13 17.21 12.10 0.94
CA ARG A 13 16.73 12.47 -0.41
C ARG A 13 17.80 13.18 -1.23
N LEU A 14 18.58 14.06 -0.61
CA LEU A 14 19.72 14.71 -1.27
C LEU A 14 20.84 13.71 -1.61
N SER A 15 21.08 12.71 -0.75
CA SER A 15 22.04 11.64 -1.05
C SER A 15 21.59 10.79 -2.22
N ALA A 16 20.33 10.36 -2.24
CA ALA A 16 19.76 9.56 -3.34
C ALA A 16 19.84 10.28 -4.70
N MET A 17 19.61 11.59 -4.74
CA MET A 17 19.77 12.41 -5.94
C MET A 17 21.24 12.63 -6.35
N ARG A 18 22.20 12.50 -5.42
CA ARG A 18 23.63 12.61 -5.72
C ARG A 18 24.23 11.29 -6.21
N GLU A 19 23.74 10.17 -5.69
CA GLU A 19 24.29 8.83 -5.94
C GLU A 19 23.87 8.25 -7.30
N SER A 20 22.77 8.72 -7.88
CA SER A 20 22.26 8.22 -9.16
C SER A 20 21.69 9.35 -10.02
N ASN A 21 21.96 9.31 -11.32
CA ASN A 21 21.29 10.14 -12.34
C ASN A 21 20.15 9.39 -13.05
N ASP A 22 19.93 8.12 -12.70
CA ASP A 22 18.85 7.29 -13.24
C ASP A 22 17.55 7.57 -12.45
N GLY A 23 16.56 8.16 -13.13
CA GLY A 23 15.29 8.54 -12.55
C GLY A 23 14.48 7.38 -11.96
N PHE A 24 14.66 6.15 -12.45
CA PHE A 24 13.97 4.98 -11.90
C PHE A 24 14.53 4.59 -10.53
N LYS A 25 15.86 4.57 -10.38
CA LYS A 25 16.50 4.29 -9.08
C LYS A 25 16.20 5.35 -8.04
N ILE A 26 16.13 6.61 -8.45
CA ILE A 26 15.75 7.72 -7.57
C ILE A 26 14.29 7.54 -7.10
N ALA A 27 13.38 7.14 -7.99
CA ALA A 27 11.99 6.90 -7.64
C ALA A 27 11.81 5.71 -6.69
N GLU A 28 12.58 4.62 -6.88
CA GLU A 28 12.59 3.46 -5.98
C GLU A 28 13.09 3.87 -4.58
N LYS A 29 14.20 4.61 -4.50
CA LYS A 29 14.74 5.09 -3.22
C LYS A 29 13.83 6.10 -2.53
N ASP A 30 13.17 6.98 -3.28
CA ASP A 30 12.19 7.92 -2.73
C ASP A 30 10.94 7.20 -2.22
N LEU A 31 10.50 6.11 -2.88
CA LEU A 31 9.45 5.22 -2.38
C LEU A 31 9.87 4.47 -1.11
N GLU A 32 11.12 4.00 -1.01
CA GLU A 32 11.64 3.40 0.23
C GLU A 32 11.67 4.39 1.39
N ILE A 33 12.16 5.61 1.17
CA ILE A 33 12.28 6.67 2.19
C ILE A 33 10.90 7.14 2.68
N ARG A 34 9.92 7.22 1.77
CA ARG A 34 8.54 7.62 2.09
C ARG A 34 7.67 6.49 2.61
N GLY A 35 8.07 5.25 2.31
CA GLY A 35 7.27 4.06 2.52
C GLY A 35 6.09 3.91 1.54
N PRO A 36 5.50 2.71 1.47
CA PRO A 36 4.28 2.35 0.71
C PRO A 36 3.22 3.42 0.56
N GLY A 37 2.93 4.07 1.69
CA GLY A 37 1.71 4.82 1.89
C GLY A 37 1.74 6.19 1.23
N GLU A 38 2.89 6.63 0.72
CA GLU A 38 3.08 8.00 0.24
C GLU A 38 3.27 8.14 -1.28
N VAL A 39 3.47 7.04 -2.03
CA VAL A 39 3.58 7.10 -3.51
C VAL A 39 2.28 7.52 -4.19
N LEU A 40 1.14 7.41 -3.51
CA LEU A 40 -0.14 7.91 -4.00
C LEU A 40 -0.37 9.41 -3.72
N GLY A 41 0.61 10.11 -3.14
CA GLY A 41 0.54 11.55 -2.92
C GLY A 41 -0.36 11.90 -1.73
N THR A 42 0.23 12.65 -0.79
CA THR A 42 -0.40 13.21 0.42
C THR A 42 -0.91 12.18 1.44
N ARG A 43 -0.72 12.48 2.72
CA ARG A 43 -1.57 11.95 3.80
C ARG A 43 -3.01 12.42 3.55
N GLN A 44 -3.67 11.88 2.54
CA GLN A 44 -5.11 11.96 2.44
C GLN A 44 -5.65 10.99 3.46
N THR A 45 -6.53 11.50 4.31
CA THR A 45 -7.36 10.78 5.28
C THR A 45 -8.34 9.80 4.61
N GLY A 46 -8.03 9.30 3.40
CA GLY A 46 -8.85 8.44 2.55
C GLY A 46 -8.05 7.33 1.86
N LEU A 47 -6.87 6.98 2.39
CA LEU A 47 -6.28 5.68 2.03
C LEU A 47 -7.23 4.61 2.55
N VAL A 48 -7.81 3.86 1.62
CA VAL A 48 -8.54 2.62 1.85
C VAL A 48 -7.71 1.76 2.78
N SER A 49 -7.98 1.90 4.07
CA SER A 49 -7.28 1.17 5.10
C SER A 49 -7.92 -0.19 5.09
N PHE A 50 -7.34 -1.11 4.32
CA PHE A 50 -7.75 -2.50 4.34
C PHE A 50 -7.60 -3.00 5.77
N ARG A 51 -8.71 -3.03 6.51
CA ARG A 51 -8.71 -3.41 7.93
C ARG A 51 -8.25 -4.86 8.17
N ILE A 52 -8.16 -5.65 7.09
CA ILE A 52 -7.88 -7.09 7.11
C ILE A 52 -6.52 -7.41 6.47
N ALA A 53 -6.05 -6.64 5.48
CA ALA A 53 -4.88 -6.99 4.68
C ALA A 53 -3.96 -5.79 4.46
N ASP A 54 -2.65 -6.03 4.38
CA ASP A 54 -1.66 -5.01 4.03
C ASP A 54 -1.08 -5.39 2.68
N ILE A 55 -1.32 -4.56 1.65
CA ILE A 55 -0.94 -4.86 0.27
C ILE A 55 0.56 -5.07 0.10
N GLN A 56 1.40 -4.38 0.89
CA GLN A 56 2.84 -4.55 0.78
C GLN A 56 3.34 -5.79 1.51
N ARG A 57 2.87 -6.01 2.75
CA ARG A 57 3.21 -7.23 3.48
C ARG A 57 2.73 -8.47 2.73
N ASP A 58 1.54 -8.38 2.13
CA ASP A 58 0.83 -9.52 1.54
C ASP A 58 1.02 -9.60 0.02
N ALA A 59 1.96 -8.82 -0.55
CA ALA A 59 2.18 -8.73 -2.00
C ALA A 59 2.38 -10.10 -2.67
N ALA A 60 3.10 -11.01 -2.00
CA ALA A 60 3.36 -12.37 -2.48
C ALA A 60 2.08 -13.21 -2.66
N TRP A 61 0.99 -12.86 -1.98
CA TRP A 61 -0.28 -13.58 -2.03
C TRP A 61 -1.24 -13.04 -3.10
N LEU A 62 -0.97 -11.86 -3.68
CA LEU A 62 -1.93 -11.17 -4.55
C LEU A 62 -2.34 -12.01 -5.77
N ASP A 63 -1.42 -12.75 -6.38
CA ASP A 63 -1.75 -13.58 -7.54
C ASP A 63 -2.60 -14.79 -7.16
N THR A 64 -2.31 -15.44 -6.04
CA THR A 64 -3.13 -16.52 -5.48
C THR A 64 -4.52 -16.02 -5.11
N VAL A 65 -4.61 -14.85 -4.47
CA VAL A 65 -5.88 -14.22 -4.10
C VAL A 65 -6.74 -13.94 -5.34
N LYS A 66 -6.15 -13.45 -6.44
CA LYS A 66 -6.89 -13.24 -7.70
C LYS A 66 -7.47 -14.54 -8.25
N GLN A 67 -6.70 -15.63 -8.24
CA GLN A 67 -7.18 -16.94 -8.72
C GLN A 67 -8.32 -17.47 -7.84
N VAL A 68 -8.17 -17.40 -6.52
CA VAL A 68 -9.20 -17.83 -5.57
C VAL A 68 -10.46 -16.98 -5.70
N ALA A 69 -10.32 -15.67 -5.89
CA ALA A 69 -11.45 -14.76 -6.09
C ALA A 69 -12.31 -15.16 -7.30
N GLN A 70 -11.68 -15.57 -8.42
CA GLN A 70 -12.41 -16.07 -9.59
C GLN A 70 -13.19 -17.35 -9.30
N ILE A 71 -12.64 -18.24 -8.46
CA ILE A 71 -13.33 -19.47 -8.04
C ILE A 71 -14.51 -19.12 -7.12
N MET A 72 -14.31 -18.20 -6.17
CA MET A 72 -15.33 -17.77 -5.21
C MET A 72 -16.55 -17.12 -5.89
N GLN A 73 -16.36 -16.44 -7.02
CA GLN A 73 -17.46 -15.89 -7.84
C GLN A 73 -18.43 -16.96 -8.34
N ARG A 74 -17.96 -18.22 -8.51
CA ARG A 74 -18.82 -19.35 -8.91
C ARG A 74 -19.69 -19.87 -7.78
N TYR A 75 -19.39 -19.50 -6.52
CA TYR A 75 -20.07 -19.95 -5.31
C TYR A 75 -20.52 -18.77 -4.44
N PRO A 76 -21.45 -17.93 -4.94
CA PRO A 76 -21.78 -16.67 -4.27
C PRO A 76 -22.39 -16.89 -2.88
N ARG A 77 -23.26 -17.89 -2.71
CA ARG A 77 -23.89 -18.18 -1.40
C ARG A 77 -22.87 -18.58 -0.33
N GLN A 78 -21.94 -19.48 -0.68
CA GLN A 78 -20.90 -19.96 0.23
C GLN A 78 -19.91 -18.84 0.55
N SER A 79 -19.52 -18.06 -0.45
CA SER A 79 -18.66 -16.88 -0.27
C SER A 79 -19.28 -15.87 0.69
N SER A 80 -20.56 -15.52 0.51
CA SER A 80 -21.28 -14.64 1.42
C SER A 80 -21.35 -15.19 2.85
N ALA A 81 -21.64 -16.49 3.03
CA ALA A 81 -21.69 -17.11 4.34
C ALA A 81 -20.31 -17.14 5.04
N LEU A 82 -19.23 -17.34 4.28
CA LEU A 82 -17.86 -17.27 4.81
C LEU A 82 -17.49 -15.84 5.21
N ILE A 83 -17.83 -14.85 4.40
CA ILE A 83 -17.63 -13.44 4.74
C ILE A 83 -18.40 -13.13 6.02
N GLU A 84 -19.69 -13.44 6.10
CA GLU A 84 -20.50 -13.17 7.30
C GLU A 84 -19.92 -13.86 8.55
N ARG A 85 -19.49 -15.12 8.43
CA ARG A 85 -18.94 -15.90 9.55
C ARG A 85 -17.61 -15.35 10.07
N TRP A 86 -16.66 -15.07 9.17
CA TRP A 86 -15.27 -14.76 9.54
C TRP A 86 -15.02 -13.27 9.73
N VAL A 87 -15.79 -12.47 9.00
CA VAL A 87 -15.59 -11.04 8.89
C VAL A 87 -16.69 -10.27 9.66
N GLY A 88 -17.84 -10.93 9.90
CA GLY A 88 -18.95 -10.37 10.67
C GLY A 88 -19.65 -9.22 9.95
N ASN A 89 -20.43 -8.43 10.69
CA ASN A 89 -21.22 -7.32 10.16
C ASN A 89 -20.44 -5.99 10.06
N ARG A 90 -19.10 -6.03 9.99
CA ARG A 90 -18.30 -4.80 9.85
C ARG A 90 -18.42 -4.31 8.40
N GLN A 91 -19.44 -3.54 8.06
CA GLN A 91 -19.70 -3.07 6.68
C GLN A 91 -18.63 -2.15 6.03
N GLN A 92 -17.42 -2.05 6.58
CA GLN A 92 -16.40 -1.09 6.16
C GLN A 92 -15.03 -1.77 6.12
N PHE A 93 -14.72 -2.44 5.01
CA PHE A 93 -13.38 -2.99 4.72
C PHE A 93 -12.56 -2.13 3.77
N ALA A 94 -13.24 -1.21 3.11
CA ALA A 94 -12.68 -0.19 2.27
C ALA A 94 -13.56 1.05 2.41
N GLU A 95 -13.21 1.97 3.30
CA GLU A 95 -13.74 3.34 3.20
C GLU A 95 -12.93 4.02 2.09
N VAL A 96 -13.64 4.49 1.06
CA VAL A 96 -13.13 5.35 -0.01
C VAL A 96 -13.20 6.79 0.45
#